data_AF-A0A9P7UT94-F1
#
_entry.id   AF-A0A9P7UT94-F1
#
_cell.length_a   1.000
_cell.length_b   1.000
_cell.length_c   1.000
_cell.angle_alpha   90.00
_cell.angle_beta   90.00
_cell.angle_gamma   90.00
#
_symmetry.space_group_name_H-M   'P 1'
#
loop_
_entity.id
_entity.type
_entity.pdbx_description
1 polymer ?
#
loop_
_entity_poly.entity_id
_entity_poly.type
_entity_poly.pdbx_seq_one_letter_code
_entity_poly.pdbx_strand_id
1 'polypeptide(L)'
;MSQLFGQGGDTVWGNHTFAADDLPKSTHTHGQLISFRQSKEISSHNPVDNTRNMSAEESGTWILAHTPSTFQKMMATNYSFGIERDEGALDRNDLDHTKWTNPLEVRLPNAPSMKIYCVYGHGKETERSYWYARGDYQYDETLADSLDAECTDPDDSQCQSQRPPLELPLLRKTWMDAEYTDEAGNPKVQNGVRLGEGDGTVSLLSLGAMCVEGWKRRRWNPSAINITTVELPHRPIPSLPRGGANTSEHVDILGSTTLNEIIVKVATGAGSEIEENYVSDIREYSRKIQWD
;
A
#
# COMPACT_ATOMS: atom_id res chain seq x y z
N MET A 1 -9.60 2.16 3.82
CA MET A 1 -8.91 3.47 3.97
C MET A 1 -7.45 3.32 4.36
N SER A 2 -7.07 2.47 5.32
CA SER A 2 -5.66 2.23 5.66
C SER A 2 -4.80 1.70 4.49
N GLN A 3 -5.40 0.96 3.55
CA GLN A 3 -4.70 0.35 2.41
C GLN A 3 -4.11 1.36 1.40
N LEU A 4 -4.64 2.59 1.33
CA LEU A 4 -4.12 3.60 0.39
C LEU A 4 -2.77 4.18 0.86
N PHE A 5 -2.56 4.23 2.17
CA PHE A 5 -1.35 4.75 2.78
C PHE A 5 -0.49 3.58 3.26
N GLY A 6 0.52 3.22 2.48
CA GLY A 6 1.41 2.09 2.78
C GLY A 6 2.04 2.23 4.17
N GLN A 7 1.69 1.32 5.09
CA GLN A 7 2.28 1.26 6.42
C GLN A 7 3.77 0.92 6.34
N GLY A 8 4.59 1.54 7.17
CA GLY A 8 6.05 1.42 7.17
C GLY A 8 6.77 2.41 6.26
N GLY A 9 6.04 3.27 5.52
CA GLY A 9 6.60 4.35 4.70
C GLY A 9 7.76 3.88 3.81
N ASP A 10 8.81 4.70 3.73
CA ASP A 10 9.96 4.42 2.87
C ASP A 10 10.79 3.20 3.32
N THR A 11 10.63 2.75 4.57
CA THR A 11 11.32 1.55 5.10
C THR A 11 10.83 0.28 4.40
N VAL A 12 9.52 0.16 4.19
CA VAL A 12 8.90 -1.03 3.59
C VAL A 12 8.74 -0.86 2.09
N TRP A 13 8.26 0.32 1.66
CA TRP A 13 7.85 0.57 0.28
C TRP A 13 8.95 1.11 -0.62
N GLY A 14 10.09 1.50 -0.03
CA GLY A 14 11.25 2.03 -0.75
C GLY A 14 11.28 3.55 -0.82
N ASN A 15 12.39 4.06 -1.34
CA ASN A 15 12.67 5.49 -1.49
C ASN A 15 12.88 5.86 -2.97
N HIS A 16 13.39 7.06 -3.24
CA HIS A 16 13.62 7.56 -4.60
C HIS A 16 14.54 6.70 -5.48
N THR A 17 15.41 5.88 -4.88
CA THR A 17 16.45 5.12 -5.61
C THR A 17 16.26 3.61 -5.54
N PHE A 18 15.49 3.11 -4.58
CA PHE A 18 15.43 1.68 -4.27
C PHE A 18 14.14 1.28 -3.58
N ALA A 19 13.60 0.12 -3.94
CA ALA A 19 12.61 -0.64 -3.17
C ALA A 19 13.03 -2.11 -3.01
N ALA A 20 12.51 -2.76 -1.97
CA ALA A 20 12.83 -4.15 -1.64
C ALA A 20 12.46 -5.14 -2.75
N ASP A 21 11.41 -4.82 -3.51
CA ASP A 21 10.85 -5.56 -4.63
C ASP A 21 11.40 -5.12 -6.00
N ASP A 22 12.44 -4.28 -6.05
CA ASP A 22 13.09 -3.93 -7.31
C ASP A 22 13.88 -5.11 -7.91
N LEU A 23 13.58 -5.41 -9.17
CA LEU A 23 14.31 -6.40 -9.96
C LEU A 23 15.66 -5.87 -10.47
N PRO A 24 16.68 -6.73 -10.64
CA PRO A 24 17.95 -6.33 -11.24
C PRO A 24 17.75 -5.76 -12.65
N LYS A 25 18.35 -4.60 -12.94
CA LYS A 25 18.23 -3.88 -14.23
C LYS A 25 16.83 -3.31 -14.52
N SER A 26 16.05 -2.98 -13.49
CA SER A 26 14.81 -2.25 -13.67
C SER A 26 15.05 -0.87 -14.31
N THR A 27 14.15 -0.45 -15.19
CA THR A 27 14.15 0.89 -15.79
C THR A 27 13.67 1.93 -14.79
N HIS A 28 12.77 1.53 -13.90
CA HIS A 28 12.21 2.34 -12.84
C HIS A 28 12.19 1.57 -11.52
N THR A 29 12.37 2.29 -10.41
CA THR A 29 12.19 1.73 -9.07
C THR A 29 10.71 1.76 -8.67
N HIS A 30 10.27 0.75 -7.92
CA HIS A 30 8.98 0.72 -7.23
C HIS A 30 8.93 1.65 -6.01
N GLY A 31 10.07 2.20 -5.56
CA GLY A 31 10.13 3.09 -4.40
C GLY A 31 9.54 4.48 -4.65
N GLN A 32 9.40 4.87 -5.92
CA GLN A 32 8.64 6.06 -6.31
C GLN A 32 7.17 5.68 -6.46
N LEU A 33 6.37 6.00 -5.43
CA LEU A 33 4.94 5.67 -5.38
C LEU A 33 4.12 6.55 -6.34
N ILE A 34 4.43 7.85 -6.41
CA ILE A 34 3.84 8.77 -7.38
C ILE A 34 4.95 9.35 -8.23
N SER A 35 4.85 9.15 -9.54
CA SER A 35 5.78 9.72 -10.52
C SER A 35 5.06 10.69 -11.43
N PHE A 36 5.69 11.82 -11.74
CA PHE A 36 5.10 12.80 -12.65
C PHE A 36 5.78 12.75 -14.01
N ARG A 37 4.98 12.80 -15.07
CA ARG A 37 5.51 13.01 -16.41
C ARG A 37 5.85 14.48 -16.60
N GLN A 38 7.09 14.77 -17.00
CA GLN A 38 7.46 16.11 -17.41
C GLN A 38 6.80 16.39 -18.76
N SER A 39 5.81 17.29 -18.78
CA SER A 39 5.13 17.69 -20.01
C SER A 39 6.07 18.53 -20.86
N LYS A 40 6.34 18.08 -22.09
CA LYS A 40 7.17 18.81 -23.07
C LYS A 40 6.57 20.18 -23.43
N GLU A 41 5.27 20.39 -23.19
CA GLU A 41 4.54 21.62 -23.53
C GLU A 41 4.61 22.74 -22.46
N ILE A 42 4.84 22.40 -21.18
CA ILE A 42 4.86 23.40 -20.06
C ILE A 42 6.26 24.00 -19.86
N SER A 43 7.26 23.53 -20.62
CA SER A 43 8.66 23.99 -20.51
C SER A 43 8.89 25.44 -20.96
N SER A 44 7.88 26.16 -21.45
CA SER A 44 8.01 27.52 -22.01
C SER A 44 7.58 28.65 -21.07
N HIS A 45 6.82 28.39 -20.00
CA HIS A 45 6.37 29.44 -19.07
C HIS A 45 6.43 28.96 -17.61
N ASN A 46 7.48 29.41 -16.91
CA ASN A 46 7.81 29.23 -15.48
C ASN A 46 8.84 28.12 -15.17
N PRO A 47 10.08 28.47 -14.79
CA PRO A 47 11.13 27.51 -14.40
C PRO A 47 10.96 26.95 -12.97
N VAL A 48 9.84 27.22 -12.29
CA VAL A 48 9.55 26.75 -10.92
C VAL A 48 8.56 25.58 -10.95
N ASP A 49 8.68 24.71 -11.95
CA ASP A 49 7.89 23.48 -12.00
C ASP A 49 8.72 22.33 -11.43
N ASN A 50 8.82 22.27 -10.10
CA ASN A 50 9.40 21.14 -9.40
C ASN A 50 8.41 19.95 -9.47
N THR A 51 8.29 19.35 -10.66
CA THR A 51 7.72 18.00 -10.83
C THR A 51 8.71 17.00 -10.26
N ARG A 52 8.63 16.79 -8.94
CA ARG A 52 9.45 15.79 -8.27
C ARG A 52 8.62 14.52 -8.07
N ASN A 53 9.18 13.38 -8.46
CA ASN A 53 8.64 12.08 -8.08
C ASN A 53 8.68 11.94 -6.56
N MET A 54 7.72 11.24 -5.98
CA MET A 54 7.53 11.16 -4.54
C MET A 54 7.66 9.72 -4.07
N SER A 55 8.33 9.52 -2.95
CA SER A 55 8.36 8.22 -2.25
C SER A 55 7.01 7.93 -1.59
N ALA A 56 6.85 6.78 -0.92
CA ALA A 56 5.61 6.43 -0.26
C ALA A 56 5.24 7.42 0.87
N GLU A 57 6.22 7.81 1.68
CA GLU A 57 6.02 8.76 2.79
C GLU A 57 5.71 10.18 2.29
N GLU A 58 6.47 10.66 1.30
CA GLU A 58 6.23 11.97 0.67
C GLU A 58 4.86 12.01 -0.01
N SER A 59 4.48 10.94 -0.71
CA SER A 59 3.17 10.82 -1.38
C SER A 59 2.04 10.84 -0.36
N GLY A 60 2.19 10.14 0.77
CA GLY A 60 1.18 10.14 1.84
C GLY A 60 0.96 11.54 2.40
N THR A 61 2.04 12.26 2.70
CA THR A 61 1.96 13.63 3.20
C THR A 61 1.37 14.58 2.15
N TRP A 62 1.75 14.41 0.89
CA TRP A 62 1.22 15.20 -0.22
C TRP A 62 -0.28 14.97 -0.41
N ILE A 63 -0.76 13.72 -0.39
CA ILE A 63 -2.20 13.41 -0.47
C ILE A 63 -2.94 14.06 0.69
N LEU A 64 -2.46 13.89 1.92
CA LEU A 64 -3.11 14.47 3.11
C LEU A 64 -3.22 15.99 3.01
N ALA A 65 -2.19 16.68 2.52
CA ALA A 65 -2.21 18.12 2.30
C ALA A 65 -3.27 18.59 1.28
N HIS A 66 -3.72 17.70 0.38
CA HIS A 66 -4.76 17.96 -0.62
C HIS A 66 -6.12 17.36 -0.23
N THR A 67 -6.27 16.89 1.02
CA THR A 67 -7.55 16.37 1.54
C THR A 67 -8.16 17.31 2.57
N PRO A 68 -9.49 17.31 2.74
CA PRO A 68 -10.17 18.13 3.74
C PRO A 68 -9.63 17.92 5.16
N SER A 69 -9.71 18.97 5.98
CA SER A 69 -9.17 18.96 7.35
C SER A 69 -9.83 17.89 8.23
N THR A 70 -11.11 17.60 7.97
CA THR A 70 -11.88 16.54 8.61
C THR A 70 -11.29 15.16 8.34
N PHE A 71 -10.88 14.89 7.09
CA PHE A 71 -10.22 13.65 6.71
C PHE A 71 -8.82 13.56 7.33
N GLN A 72 -8.05 14.63 7.31
CA GLN A 72 -6.73 14.68 7.96
C GLN A 72 -6.83 14.35 9.46
N LYS A 73 -7.81 14.94 10.17
CA LYS A 73 -8.08 14.66 11.59
C LYS A 73 -8.47 13.20 11.79
N MET A 74 -9.41 12.67 11.00
CA MET A 74 -9.82 11.28 11.07
C MET A 74 -8.64 10.32 10.88
N MET A 75 -7.75 10.61 9.92
CA MET A 75 -6.55 9.80 9.68
C MET A 75 -5.59 9.85 10.86
N ALA A 76 -5.33 11.04 11.41
CA ALA A 76 -4.42 11.24 12.53
C ALA A 76 -4.94 10.63 13.84
N THR A 77 -6.25 10.59 14.08
CA THR A 77 -6.82 10.03 15.32
C THR A 77 -6.99 8.53 15.29
N ASN A 78 -7.06 7.89 14.11
CA ASN A 78 -7.48 6.49 14.00
C ASN A 78 -6.40 5.55 13.46
N TYR A 79 -5.35 6.06 12.81
CA TYR A 79 -4.38 5.23 12.11
C TYR A 79 -2.94 5.63 12.38
N SER A 80 -2.04 4.66 12.24
CA SER A 80 -0.60 4.88 12.16
C SER A 80 0.00 4.24 10.91
N PHE A 81 1.10 4.80 10.44
CA PHE A 81 1.76 4.42 9.20
C PHE A 81 3.27 4.22 9.36
N GLY A 82 3.80 4.32 10.57
CA GLY A 82 5.22 4.15 10.84
C GLY A 82 5.60 2.69 11.08
N ILE A 83 6.82 2.52 11.59
CA ILE A 83 7.38 1.25 12.04
C ILE A 83 8.02 1.51 13.40
N GLU A 84 7.62 0.76 14.42
CA GLU A 84 8.18 0.91 15.76
C GLU A 84 9.26 -0.16 16.01
N ARG A 85 10.42 0.30 16.44
CA ARG A 85 11.61 -0.53 16.65
C ARG A 85 11.97 -0.66 18.13
N ASP A 86 11.44 0.19 19.00
CA ASP A 86 11.69 0.04 20.43
C ASP A 86 10.71 -0.97 21.05
N GLU A 87 11.24 -1.97 21.77
CA GLU A 87 10.40 -2.98 22.44
C GLU A 87 9.52 -2.37 23.54
N GLY A 88 10.03 -1.33 24.23
CA GLY A 88 9.26 -0.62 25.26
C GLY A 88 8.16 0.25 24.68
N ALA A 89 8.38 0.86 23.51
CA ALA A 89 7.34 1.56 22.77
C ALA A 89 6.27 0.60 22.24
N LEU A 90 6.65 -0.55 21.70
CA LEU A 90 5.71 -1.58 21.26
C LEU A 90 4.81 -2.10 22.41
N ASP A 91 5.38 -2.32 23.59
CA ASP A 91 4.62 -2.70 24.79
C ASP A 91 3.56 -1.66 25.17
N ARG A 92 3.89 -0.37 25.01
CA ARG A 92 2.93 0.72 25.23
C ARG A 92 1.87 0.79 24.12
N ASN A 93 2.27 0.56 22.87
CA ASN A 93 1.38 0.61 21.70
C ASN A 93 0.31 -0.49 21.72
N ASP A 94 0.56 -1.63 22.39
CA ASP A 94 -0.44 -2.69 22.53
C ASP A 94 -1.73 -2.19 23.21
N LEU A 95 -1.64 -1.14 24.05
CA LEU A 95 -2.77 -0.51 24.72
C LEU A 95 -3.36 0.69 23.94
N ASP A 96 -2.79 1.06 22.80
CA ASP A 96 -3.20 2.19 21.98
C ASP A 96 -4.00 1.74 20.76
N HIS A 97 -5.30 2.02 20.78
CA HIS A 97 -6.23 1.64 19.71
C HIS A 97 -5.88 2.24 18.34
N THR A 98 -5.16 3.36 18.31
CA THR A 98 -4.76 4.01 17.05
C THR A 98 -3.73 3.21 16.28
N LYS A 99 -3.05 2.26 16.94
CA LYS A 99 -1.94 1.47 16.40
C LYS A 99 -2.34 0.06 16.00
N TRP A 100 -3.47 -0.46 16.48
CA TRP A 100 -3.88 -1.86 16.31
C TRP A 100 -4.02 -2.32 14.86
N THR A 101 -4.25 -1.39 13.93
CA THR A 101 -4.34 -1.70 12.49
C THR A 101 -2.97 -1.81 11.81
N ASN A 102 -1.89 -1.42 12.49
CA ASN A 102 -0.53 -1.43 11.96
C ASN A 102 0.31 -2.54 12.62
N PRO A 103 0.55 -3.66 11.93
CA PRO A 103 1.32 -4.78 12.47
C PRO A 103 2.82 -4.46 12.66
N LEU A 104 3.30 -3.32 12.16
CA LEU A 104 4.66 -2.82 12.36
C LEU A 104 4.82 -2.02 13.66
N GLU A 105 3.71 -1.63 14.31
CA GLU A 105 3.71 -0.83 15.54
C GLU A 105 3.07 -1.56 16.73
N VAL A 106 2.55 -2.77 16.54
CA VAL A 106 1.89 -3.58 17.57
C VAL A 106 2.41 -5.01 17.56
N ARG A 107 2.45 -5.65 18.73
CA ARG A 107 2.98 -7.01 18.87
C ARG A 107 1.87 -8.05 18.75
N LEU A 108 2.25 -9.26 18.36
CA LEU A 108 1.40 -10.43 18.48
C LEU A 108 1.09 -10.73 19.95
N PRO A 109 -0.09 -11.29 20.24
CA PRO A 109 -0.53 -11.55 21.62
C PRO A 109 0.36 -12.58 22.31
N ASN A 110 0.33 -12.56 23.65
CA ASN A 110 1.14 -13.48 24.44
C ASN A 110 0.51 -14.89 24.53
N ALA A 111 0.55 -15.65 23.43
CA ALA A 111 -0.18 -16.90 23.25
C ALA A 111 0.70 -18.01 22.64
N PRO A 112 1.56 -18.70 23.42
CA PRO A 112 2.55 -19.66 22.89
C PRO A 112 1.94 -20.92 22.26
N SER A 113 0.69 -21.27 22.57
CA SER A 113 -0.02 -22.38 21.94
C SER A 113 -0.69 -21.99 20.61
N MET A 114 -0.76 -20.70 20.29
CA MET A 114 -1.31 -20.19 19.04
C MET A 114 -0.39 -20.55 17.88
N LYS A 115 -0.99 -20.79 16.71
CA LYS A 115 -0.31 -20.97 15.43
C LYS A 115 -0.92 -20.01 14.43
N ILE A 116 -0.11 -19.41 13.58
CA ILE A 116 -0.55 -18.52 12.50
C ILE A 116 -0.19 -19.17 11.17
N TYR A 117 -1.16 -19.28 10.28
CA TYR A 117 -0.95 -19.75 8.91
C TYR A 117 -1.21 -18.56 7.98
N CYS A 118 -0.17 -18.06 7.34
CA CYS A 118 -0.27 -17.00 6.34
C CYS A 118 -0.42 -17.63 4.96
N VAL A 119 -1.63 -17.61 4.43
CA VAL A 119 -1.92 -18.18 3.11
C VAL A 119 -2.34 -17.07 2.17
N TYR A 120 -1.63 -16.90 1.06
CA TYR A 120 -1.92 -15.85 0.08
C TYR A 120 -1.58 -16.29 -1.35
N GLY A 121 -2.17 -15.60 -2.32
CA GLY A 121 -1.93 -15.83 -3.73
C GLY A 121 -0.70 -15.09 -4.26
N HIS A 122 -0.06 -15.68 -5.26
CA HIS A 122 1.05 -15.08 -5.98
C HIS A 122 0.97 -15.39 -7.48
N GLY A 123 1.53 -14.52 -8.32
CA GLY A 123 1.66 -14.72 -9.76
C GLY A 123 0.63 -13.95 -10.59
N LYS A 124 -0.07 -12.99 -9.98
CA LYS A 124 -0.91 -12.03 -10.69
C LYS A 124 -0.25 -10.65 -10.65
N GLU A 125 -0.30 -9.94 -11.78
CA GLU A 125 0.16 -8.54 -11.85
C GLU A 125 -0.73 -7.68 -10.94
N THR A 126 -0.10 -6.93 -10.03
CA THR A 126 -0.77 -6.10 -9.01
C THR A 126 -0.29 -4.65 -9.09
N GLU A 127 -1.16 -3.70 -8.81
CA GLU A 127 -0.81 -2.27 -8.76
C GLU A 127 0.24 -1.99 -7.67
N ARG A 128 1.30 -1.25 -8.03
CA ARG A 128 2.42 -0.97 -7.11
C ARG A 128 2.78 0.50 -6.99
N SER A 129 2.68 1.26 -8.08
CA SER A 129 2.87 2.72 -8.08
C SER A 129 2.22 3.36 -9.31
N TYR A 130 2.09 4.69 -9.30
CA TYR A 130 1.25 5.40 -10.26
C TYR A 130 1.98 6.57 -10.93
N TRP A 131 1.67 6.77 -12.20
CA TRP A 131 2.05 7.93 -12.98
C TRP A 131 0.93 8.95 -12.98
N TYR A 132 1.27 10.19 -12.70
CA TYR A 132 0.37 11.32 -12.67
C TYR A 132 0.76 12.36 -13.72
N ALA A 133 -0.25 12.99 -14.30
CA ALA A 133 -0.15 14.20 -15.07
C ALA A 133 -0.55 15.40 -14.21
N ARG A 134 -0.01 16.58 -14.55
CA ARG A 134 -0.40 17.86 -13.94
C ARG A 134 -0.99 18.77 -15.01
N GLY A 135 -2.00 19.53 -14.62
CA GLY A 135 -2.59 20.58 -15.43
C GLY A 135 -2.43 21.94 -14.78
N ASP A 136 -3.34 22.84 -15.14
CA ASP A 136 -3.31 24.22 -14.70
C ASP A 136 -3.50 24.38 -13.20
N TYR A 137 -3.07 25.54 -12.70
CA TYR A 137 -3.33 25.97 -11.34
C TYR A 137 -4.83 26.20 -11.12
N GLN A 138 -5.33 25.74 -9.97
CA GLN A 138 -6.72 25.86 -9.55
C GLN A 138 -6.80 26.46 -8.14
N TYR A 139 -7.97 27.01 -7.85
CA TYR A 139 -8.33 27.46 -6.50
C TYR A 139 -8.65 26.26 -5.63
N ASP A 140 -8.37 26.39 -4.33
CA ASP A 140 -8.59 25.31 -3.39
C ASP A 140 -10.10 25.23 -3.06
N GLU A 141 -10.75 24.15 -3.48
CA GLU A 141 -12.17 23.93 -3.20
C GLU A 141 -12.42 23.53 -1.74
N THR A 142 -11.38 23.26 -0.94
CA THR A 142 -11.50 22.93 0.49
C THR A 142 -11.80 24.14 1.40
N LEU A 143 -12.05 25.32 0.81
CA LEU A 143 -12.51 26.55 1.50
C LEU A 143 -13.78 26.37 2.35
N ALA A 144 -14.58 25.32 2.10
CA ALA A 144 -15.75 24.97 2.93
C ALA A 144 -15.38 24.58 4.38
N ASP A 145 -14.11 24.26 4.66
CA ASP A 145 -13.58 23.97 6.00
C ASP A 145 -12.82 25.16 6.62
N SER A 146 -12.77 26.32 5.94
CA SER A 146 -12.06 27.50 6.45
C SER A 146 -12.78 28.10 7.67
N LEU A 147 -12.04 28.81 8.52
CA LEU A 147 -12.61 29.50 9.70
C LEU A 147 -13.73 30.48 9.34
N ASP A 148 -13.74 30.97 8.10
CA ASP A 148 -14.71 31.92 7.54
C ASP A 148 -15.73 31.25 6.60
N ALA A 149 -15.85 29.91 6.63
CA ALA A 149 -16.82 29.20 5.79
C ALA A 149 -18.26 29.49 6.26
N GLU A 150 -19.00 30.23 5.45
CA GLU A 150 -20.43 30.53 5.70
C GLU A 150 -21.34 29.33 5.37
N CYS A 151 -20.87 28.43 4.52
CA CYS A 151 -21.63 27.29 4.01
C CYS A 151 -21.04 25.97 4.50
N THR A 152 -21.73 25.33 5.44
CA THR A 152 -21.32 24.06 6.06
C THR A 152 -22.05 22.84 5.51
N ASP A 153 -23.08 23.04 4.69
CA ASP A 153 -23.90 21.96 4.13
C ASP A 153 -23.50 21.66 2.67
N PRO A 154 -22.93 20.48 2.37
CA PRO A 154 -22.43 20.13 1.04
C PRO A 154 -23.54 19.85 0.00
N ASP A 155 -24.80 19.65 0.42
CA ASP A 155 -25.93 19.40 -0.49
C ASP A 155 -26.61 20.71 -0.96
N ASP A 156 -26.30 21.85 -0.33
CA ASP A 156 -26.87 23.14 -0.72
C ASP A 156 -26.05 23.79 -1.84
N SER A 157 -26.37 23.42 -3.08
CA SER A 157 -25.81 24.04 -4.29
C SER A 157 -25.98 25.56 -4.40
N GLN A 158 -26.80 26.18 -3.55
CA GLN A 158 -27.03 27.63 -3.52
C GLN A 158 -26.12 28.36 -2.51
N CYS A 159 -25.47 27.64 -1.60
CA CYS A 159 -24.59 28.22 -0.60
C CYS A 159 -23.12 28.09 -1.06
N GLN A 160 -22.54 29.20 -1.52
CA GLN A 160 -21.12 29.28 -1.88
C GLN A 160 -20.40 30.23 -0.94
N SER A 161 -19.38 29.73 -0.22
CA SER A 161 -18.48 30.59 0.56
C SER A 161 -17.75 31.57 -0.38
N GLN A 162 -17.80 32.88 -0.06
CA GLN A 162 -17.14 33.89 -0.87
C GLN A 162 -15.62 33.73 -0.80
N ARG A 163 -14.96 33.74 -1.98
CA ARG A 163 -13.51 33.65 -2.08
C ARG A 163 -12.84 34.95 -1.62
N PRO A 164 -11.78 34.89 -0.80
CA PRO A 164 -11.07 36.09 -0.37
C PRO A 164 -10.40 36.83 -1.56
N PRO A 165 -10.35 38.18 -1.57
CA PRO A 165 -9.89 38.97 -2.73
C PRO A 165 -8.42 38.77 -3.16
N LEU A 166 -7.60 38.12 -2.33
CA LEU A 166 -6.17 37.87 -2.55
C LEU A 166 -5.85 36.37 -2.65
N GLU A 167 -6.86 35.54 -2.90
CA GLU A 167 -6.64 34.11 -3.11
C GLU A 167 -5.86 33.89 -4.40
N LEU A 168 -4.72 33.22 -4.29
CA LEU A 168 -3.91 32.79 -5.44
C LEU A 168 -4.22 31.30 -5.70
N PRO A 169 -4.37 30.87 -6.96
CA PRO A 169 -4.55 29.47 -7.29
C PRO A 169 -3.21 28.74 -7.11
N LEU A 170 -2.91 28.35 -5.88
CA LEU A 170 -1.65 27.67 -5.53
C LEU A 170 -1.75 26.15 -5.71
N LEU A 171 -2.96 25.60 -5.75
CA LEU A 171 -3.21 24.18 -6.00
C LEU A 171 -3.00 23.89 -7.50
N ARG A 172 -2.45 22.73 -7.84
CA ARG A 172 -2.43 22.26 -9.24
C ARG A 172 -3.38 21.10 -9.43
N LYS A 173 -4.10 21.11 -10.56
CA LYS A 173 -4.87 19.94 -10.96
C LYS A 173 -3.92 18.78 -11.23
N THR A 174 -4.19 17.63 -10.61
CA THR A 174 -3.44 16.40 -10.85
C THR A 174 -4.40 15.24 -11.11
N TRP A 175 -4.02 14.31 -11.98
CA TRP A 175 -4.78 13.10 -12.27
C TRP A 175 -3.83 11.97 -12.70
N MET A 176 -4.26 10.72 -12.58
CA MET A 176 -3.50 9.57 -13.08
C MET A 176 -3.38 9.65 -14.60
N ASP A 177 -2.16 9.53 -15.13
CA ASP A 177 -1.87 9.59 -16.56
C ASP A 177 -2.24 8.27 -17.24
N ALA A 178 -3.54 8.10 -17.50
CA ALA A 178 -4.08 6.91 -18.15
C ALA A 178 -3.59 6.72 -19.60
N GLU A 179 -2.99 7.74 -20.21
CA GLU A 179 -2.45 7.66 -21.57
C GLU A 179 -1.04 7.06 -21.60
N TYR A 180 -0.35 7.03 -20.45
CA TYR A 180 1.00 6.52 -20.36
C TYR A 180 1.00 4.99 -20.15
N THR A 181 1.46 4.26 -21.16
CA THR A 181 1.65 2.81 -21.12
C THR A 181 3.04 2.48 -21.64
N ASP A 182 3.77 1.64 -20.91
CA ASP A 182 5.09 1.12 -21.27
C ASP A 182 5.16 -0.38 -20.95
N GLU A 183 4.93 -1.19 -21.98
CA GLU A 183 5.00 -2.66 -21.91
C GLU A 183 6.43 -3.20 -22.06
N ALA A 184 7.37 -2.37 -22.54
CA ALA A 184 8.76 -2.77 -22.75
C ALA A 184 9.63 -2.52 -21.51
N GLY A 185 9.23 -1.55 -20.68
CA GLY A 185 9.83 -1.27 -19.38
C GLY A 185 9.70 -2.41 -18.38
N ASN A 186 10.60 -2.39 -17.38
CA ASN A 186 10.52 -3.28 -16.24
C ASN A 186 10.69 -2.45 -14.96
N PRO A 187 9.65 -2.27 -14.14
CA PRO A 187 8.30 -2.85 -14.23
C PRO A 187 7.46 -2.33 -15.39
N LYS A 188 6.47 -3.12 -15.83
CA LYS A 188 5.50 -2.70 -16.85
C LYS A 188 4.62 -1.58 -16.33
N VAL A 189 4.20 -0.71 -17.24
CA VAL A 189 3.24 0.35 -16.95
C VAL A 189 2.04 0.21 -17.87
N GLN A 190 0.84 0.14 -17.30
CA GLN A 190 -0.43 0.06 -18.03
C GLN A 190 -1.36 1.16 -17.55
N ASN A 191 -1.79 2.03 -18.47
CA ASN A 191 -2.70 3.15 -18.18
C ASN A 191 -2.28 3.98 -16.95
N GLY A 192 -0.99 4.29 -16.85
CA GLY A 192 -0.40 5.04 -15.75
C GLY A 192 -0.11 4.22 -14.49
N VAL A 193 -0.48 2.94 -14.43
CA VAL A 193 -0.23 2.08 -13.27
C VAL A 193 1.03 1.24 -13.51
N ARG A 194 2.03 1.37 -12.63
CA ARG A 194 3.16 0.44 -12.59
C ARG A 194 2.73 -0.84 -11.89
N LEU A 195 2.92 -1.96 -12.58
CA LEU A 195 2.55 -3.28 -12.10
C LEU A 195 3.74 -3.95 -11.42
N GLY A 196 3.50 -4.53 -10.25
CA GLY A 196 4.40 -5.41 -9.52
C GLY A 196 3.78 -6.79 -9.30
N GLU A 197 4.36 -7.55 -8.38
CA GLU A 197 3.89 -8.89 -8.04
C GLU A 197 2.86 -8.87 -6.90
N GLY A 198 1.87 -9.76 -6.95
CA GLY A 198 0.94 -10.00 -5.85
C GLY A 198 -0.21 -10.94 -6.24
N ASP A 199 -1.38 -10.68 -5.66
CA ASP A 199 -2.62 -11.45 -5.90
C ASP A 199 -3.62 -10.74 -6.84
N GLY A 200 -3.21 -9.67 -7.51
CA GLY A 200 -4.04 -8.82 -8.36
C GLY A 200 -4.62 -7.60 -7.65
N THR A 201 -4.60 -7.54 -6.32
CA THR A 201 -5.07 -6.38 -5.53
C THR A 201 -4.03 -5.93 -4.52
N VAL A 202 -3.43 -6.86 -3.78
CA VAL A 202 -2.47 -6.60 -2.71
C VAL A 202 -1.06 -7.00 -3.17
N SER A 203 -0.09 -6.11 -2.95
CA SER A 203 1.30 -6.35 -3.32
C SER A 203 1.90 -7.49 -2.50
N LEU A 204 2.85 -8.22 -3.09
CA LEU A 204 3.55 -9.33 -2.45
C LEU A 204 4.23 -8.91 -1.13
N LEU A 205 4.80 -7.70 -1.07
CA LEU A 205 5.37 -7.14 0.16
C LEU A 205 4.34 -7.07 1.29
N SER A 206 3.14 -6.56 1.01
CA SER A 206 2.08 -6.45 2.02
C SER A 206 1.49 -7.80 2.41
N LEU A 207 1.45 -8.78 1.49
CA LEU A 207 0.94 -10.12 1.76
C LEU A 207 1.89 -10.94 2.65
N GLY A 208 3.19 -10.84 2.40
CA GLY A 208 4.17 -11.78 2.93
C GLY A 208 5.18 -11.24 3.93
N ALA A 209 5.57 -9.95 3.89
CA ALA A 209 6.76 -9.48 4.59
C ALA A 209 6.73 -9.72 6.11
N MET A 210 5.57 -9.48 6.74
CA MET A 210 5.40 -9.75 8.17
C MET A 210 5.43 -11.24 8.49
N CYS A 211 4.78 -12.08 7.69
CA CYS A 211 4.74 -13.52 7.96
C CYS A 211 6.10 -14.19 7.77
N VAL A 212 6.87 -13.72 6.79
CA VAL A 212 8.14 -14.31 6.40
C VAL A 212 9.28 -13.87 7.31
N GLU A 213 9.34 -12.59 7.67
CA GLU A 213 10.48 -12.01 8.39
C GLU A 213 10.04 -11.23 9.64
N GLY A 214 9.05 -10.35 9.54
CA GLY A 214 8.65 -9.45 10.64
C GLY A 214 8.26 -10.18 11.93
N TRP A 215 7.23 -11.04 11.88
CA TRP A 215 6.75 -11.83 13.02
C TRP A 215 7.66 -13.01 13.39
N LYS A 216 8.71 -13.30 12.63
CA LYS A 216 9.77 -14.23 13.09
C LYS A 216 10.68 -13.57 14.12
N ARG A 217 10.67 -12.23 14.23
CA ARG A 217 11.45 -11.47 15.21
C ARG A 217 10.70 -11.38 16.54
N ARG A 218 11.44 -11.59 17.65
CA ARG A 218 10.89 -11.59 19.02
C ARG A 218 10.17 -10.29 19.38
N ARG A 219 10.66 -9.17 18.85
CA ARG A 219 10.12 -7.83 19.08
C ARG A 219 8.62 -7.74 18.77
N TRP A 220 8.19 -8.20 17.60
CA TRP A 220 6.78 -8.23 17.19
C TRP A 220 6.09 -9.56 17.53
N ASN A 221 6.83 -10.59 17.93
CA ASN A 221 6.30 -11.90 18.33
C ASN A 221 6.94 -12.38 19.64
N PRO A 222 6.51 -11.82 20.80
CA PRO A 222 7.14 -12.08 22.09
C PRO A 222 7.03 -13.54 22.54
N SER A 223 5.96 -14.24 22.16
CA SER A 223 5.72 -15.64 22.53
C SER A 223 6.29 -16.66 21.57
N ALA A 224 6.98 -16.23 20.51
CA ALA A 224 7.47 -17.11 19.46
C ALA A 224 6.36 -18.00 18.87
N ILE A 225 5.19 -17.39 18.59
CA ILE A 225 4.08 -18.04 17.88
C ILE A 225 4.62 -18.64 16.58
N ASN A 226 4.27 -19.90 16.32
CA ASN A 226 4.68 -20.56 15.08
C ASN A 226 3.89 -19.97 13.91
N ILE A 227 4.59 -19.30 13.00
CA ILE A 227 4.03 -18.74 11.76
C ILE A 227 4.46 -19.66 10.61
N THR A 228 3.49 -20.16 9.84
CA THR A 228 3.73 -20.97 8.64
C THR A 228 3.22 -20.20 7.43
N THR A 229 4.08 -19.96 6.45
CA THR A 229 3.71 -19.22 5.22
C THR A 229 3.49 -20.18 4.06
N VAL A 230 2.35 -20.06 3.38
CA VAL A 230 1.99 -20.88 2.22
C VAL A 230 1.54 -19.99 1.07
N GLU A 231 2.33 -19.97 0.01
CA GLU A 231 2.00 -19.26 -1.21
C GLU A 231 1.25 -20.17 -2.19
N LEU A 232 0.18 -19.64 -2.76
CA LEU A 232 -0.63 -20.31 -3.77
C LEU A 232 -0.33 -19.72 -5.16
N PRO A 233 0.22 -20.51 -6.12
CA PRO A 233 0.50 -20.01 -7.45
C PRO A 233 -0.80 -19.82 -8.24
N HIS A 234 -0.99 -18.63 -8.79
CA HIS A 234 -2.14 -18.28 -9.63
C HIS A 234 -2.06 -19.01 -10.98
N ARG A 235 -2.83 -20.11 -11.13
CA ARG A 235 -2.88 -20.93 -12.35
C ARG A 235 -4.33 -21.11 -12.81
N PRO A 236 -4.97 -20.05 -13.34
CA PRO A 236 -6.37 -20.09 -13.72
C PRO A 236 -6.59 -20.94 -14.97
N ILE A 237 -7.76 -21.57 -15.06
CA ILE A 237 -8.29 -22.20 -16.27
C ILE A 237 -9.07 -21.13 -17.05
N PRO A 238 -8.61 -20.70 -18.24
CA PRO A 238 -9.20 -19.56 -18.95
C PRO A 238 -10.68 -19.73 -19.34
N SER A 239 -11.14 -20.98 -19.48
CA SER A 239 -12.54 -21.29 -19.82
C SER A 239 -13.51 -21.17 -18.64
N LEU A 240 -13.00 -20.98 -17.41
CA LEU A 240 -13.83 -20.83 -16.22
C LEU A 240 -13.84 -19.36 -15.78
N PRO A 241 -15.02 -18.76 -15.53
CA PRO A 241 -15.16 -17.33 -15.24
C PRO A 241 -14.51 -16.87 -13.92
N ARG A 242 -13.93 -17.78 -13.14
CA ARG A 242 -13.19 -17.52 -11.88
C ARG A 242 -11.87 -18.27 -11.78
N GLY A 243 -11.29 -18.66 -12.92
CA GLY A 243 -10.01 -19.38 -12.97
C GLY A 243 -10.03 -20.81 -12.42
N GLY A 244 -11.11 -21.29 -11.81
CA GLY A 244 -11.25 -22.67 -11.34
C GLY A 244 -10.42 -22.99 -10.09
N ALA A 245 -10.17 -24.28 -9.87
CA ALA A 245 -9.62 -24.80 -8.61
C ALA A 245 -8.21 -24.31 -8.22
N ASN A 246 -7.43 -23.82 -9.18
CA ASN A 246 -6.04 -23.39 -8.99
C ASN A 246 -5.85 -21.88 -9.15
N THR A 247 -6.93 -21.11 -9.10
CA THR A 247 -6.85 -19.65 -9.05
C THR A 247 -6.30 -19.19 -7.69
N SER A 248 -5.62 -18.06 -7.69
CA SER A 248 -5.09 -17.40 -6.49
C SER A 248 -5.15 -15.88 -6.63
N GLU A 249 -6.11 -15.38 -7.39
CA GLU A 249 -6.44 -13.96 -7.41
C GLU A 249 -7.17 -13.58 -6.11
N HIS A 250 -7.04 -12.32 -5.68
CA HIS A 250 -7.49 -11.80 -4.39
C HIS A 250 -8.86 -12.32 -3.91
N VAL A 251 -9.87 -12.30 -4.78
CA VAL A 251 -11.23 -12.76 -4.45
C VAL A 251 -11.41 -14.23 -4.81
N ASP A 252 -10.90 -14.64 -5.97
CA ASP A 252 -11.11 -15.98 -6.50
C ASP A 252 -10.38 -17.06 -5.68
N ILE A 253 -9.35 -16.71 -4.90
CA ILE A 253 -8.59 -17.62 -4.02
C ILE A 253 -9.50 -18.40 -3.04
N LEU A 254 -10.66 -17.84 -2.66
CA LEU A 254 -11.66 -18.53 -1.83
C LEU A 254 -12.23 -19.79 -2.50
N GLY A 255 -12.23 -19.83 -3.83
CA GLY A 255 -12.60 -21.01 -4.63
C GLY A 255 -11.45 -21.99 -4.85
N SER A 256 -10.24 -21.68 -4.37
CA SER A 256 -9.06 -22.53 -4.54
C SER A 256 -9.20 -23.83 -3.75
N THR A 257 -8.90 -24.96 -4.38
CA THR A 257 -8.92 -26.25 -3.68
C THR A 257 -7.82 -26.32 -2.63
N THR A 258 -6.63 -25.77 -2.93
CA THR A 258 -5.49 -25.77 -2.00
C THR A 258 -5.77 -24.96 -0.73
N LEU A 259 -6.38 -23.77 -0.86
CA LEU A 259 -6.77 -22.98 0.31
C LEU A 259 -7.80 -23.73 1.17
N ASN A 260 -8.83 -24.29 0.53
CA ASN A 260 -9.87 -25.04 1.23
C ASN A 260 -9.32 -26.29 1.94
N GLU A 261 -8.36 -27.00 1.34
CA GLU A 261 -7.67 -28.11 1.98
C GLU A 261 -6.89 -27.66 3.23
N ILE A 262 -6.18 -26.53 3.15
CA ILE A 262 -5.46 -25.95 4.29
C ILE A 262 -6.44 -25.60 5.43
N ILE A 263 -7.54 -24.92 5.12
CA ILE A 263 -8.57 -24.55 6.12
C ILE A 263 -9.12 -25.81 6.80
N VAL A 264 -9.46 -26.85 6.02
CA VAL A 264 -9.97 -28.11 6.57
C VAL A 264 -8.92 -28.77 7.45
N LYS A 265 -7.65 -28.86 7.02
CA LYS A 265 -6.57 -29.43 7.84
C LYS A 265 -6.39 -28.70 9.16
N VAL A 266 -6.45 -27.36 9.17
CA VAL A 266 -6.40 -26.58 10.41
C VAL A 266 -7.61 -26.89 11.29
N ALA A 267 -8.83 -26.87 10.72
CA ALA A 267 -10.07 -27.09 11.45
C ALA A 267 -10.19 -28.51 12.04
N THR A 268 -9.63 -29.53 11.38
CA THR A 268 -9.63 -30.92 11.85
C THR A 268 -8.44 -31.26 12.76
N GLY A 269 -7.59 -30.29 13.08
CA GLY A 269 -6.42 -30.50 13.95
C GLY A 269 -5.20 -31.11 13.24
N ALA A 270 -5.26 -31.33 11.92
CA ALA A 270 -4.15 -31.79 11.08
C ALA A 270 -3.24 -30.64 10.60
N GLY A 271 -3.32 -29.45 11.21
CA GLY A 271 -2.57 -28.28 10.79
C GLY A 271 -1.03 -28.45 10.85
N SER A 272 -0.52 -29.40 11.64
CA SER A 272 0.90 -29.74 11.65
C SER A 272 1.41 -30.36 10.35
N GLU A 273 0.53 -30.83 9.48
CA GLU A 273 0.88 -31.37 8.15
C GLU A 273 1.08 -30.26 7.10
N ILE A 274 0.77 -29.00 7.45
CA ILE A 274 0.93 -27.87 6.54
C ILE A 274 2.39 -27.44 6.59
N GLU A 275 3.09 -27.59 5.47
CA GLU A 275 4.48 -27.18 5.30
C GLU A 275 4.57 -25.79 4.68
N GLU A 276 5.67 -25.07 4.94
CA GLU A 276 5.92 -23.80 4.27
C GLU A 276 6.16 -24.03 2.77
N ASN A 277 5.51 -23.22 1.93
CA ASN A 277 5.68 -23.26 0.48
C ASN A 277 5.85 -21.84 -0.04
N TYR A 278 6.94 -21.62 -0.77
CA TYR A 278 7.27 -20.32 -1.38
C TYR A 278 7.38 -20.51 -2.88
N VAL A 279 6.62 -19.72 -3.63
CA VAL A 279 6.66 -19.65 -5.10
C VAL A 279 7.42 -18.39 -5.55
N SER A 280 7.41 -17.35 -4.74
CA SER A 280 7.98 -16.03 -4.99
C SER A 280 9.34 -15.81 -4.30
N ASP A 281 9.99 -14.70 -4.63
CA ASP A 281 11.23 -14.23 -4.01
C ASP A 281 10.98 -13.36 -2.75
N ILE A 282 9.81 -13.45 -2.13
CA ILE A 282 9.45 -12.64 -0.94
C ILE A 282 10.46 -12.77 0.21
N ARG A 283 11.16 -13.91 0.34
CA ARG A 283 12.21 -14.10 1.35
C ARG A 283 13.43 -13.21 1.10
N GLU A 284 13.73 -12.91 -0.16
CA GLU A 284 14.78 -11.95 -0.50
C GLU A 284 14.28 -10.53 -0.28
N TYR A 285 13.06 -10.21 -0.75
CA TYR A 285 12.50 -8.86 -0.61
C TYR A 285 12.34 -8.47 0.85
N SER A 286 11.79 -9.36 1.67
CA SER A 286 11.61 -9.13 3.11
C SER A 286 12.94 -8.87 3.81
N ARG A 287 14.03 -9.55 3.43
CA ARG A 287 15.37 -9.31 4.02
C ARG A 287 15.97 -7.95 3.65
N LYS A 288 15.52 -7.33 2.56
CA LYS A 288 15.97 -6.00 2.13
C LYS A 288 15.29 -4.85 2.90
N ILE A 289 14.19 -5.13 3.60
CA ILE A 289 13.50 -4.15 4.45
C ILE A 289 14.35 -3.86 5.69
N GLN A 290 14.42 -2.59 6.08
CA GLN A 290 15.17 -2.15 7.27
C GLN A 290 14.36 -2.39 8.54
N TRP A 291 14.36 -3.64 9.03
CA TRP A 291 13.64 -4.04 10.25
C TRP A 291 14.26 -3.50 11.55
N ASP A 292 15.56 -3.28 11.56
CA ASP A 292 16.35 -2.90 12.74
C ASP A 292 16.65 -1.41 12.80
#